data_AF-A0A0D6PB61-F1
#
_entry.id   AF-A0A0D6PB61-F1
#
_cell.length_a   1.000
_cell.length_b   1.000
_cell.length_c   1.000
_cell.angle_alpha   90.00
_cell.angle_beta   90.00
_cell.angle_gamma   90.00
#
_symmetry.space_group_name_H-M   'P 1'
#
loop_
_entity.id
_entity.type
_entity.pdbx_description
1 polymer ?
#
loop_
_entity_poly.entity_id
_entity_poly.type
_entity_poly.pdbx_seq_one_letter_code
_entity_poly.pdbx_strand_id
1 'polypeptide(L)'
;MEEALRLRPRPATPVAVAGALFGGAAMFAFCAYASMVAYPLDIGGRPRFSWPSFVVPSVSFAMLAAAIAALLAMLVLSRLPRLNHPAFNIEGMTRATQDRFFVAIEARDDRFDAAMAEAVFAGLADAPLRVTRVPR
;
A
#
# COMPACT_ATOMS: atom_id res chain seq x y z
N MET A 1 -8.04 9.42 15.50
CA MET A 1 -8.61 9.71 14.16
C MET A 1 -9.18 8.45 13.51
N GLU A 2 -8.45 7.33 13.46
CA GLU A 2 -8.99 6.06 12.93
C GLU A 2 -10.24 5.57 13.66
N GLU A 3 -10.27 5.69 14.99
CA GLU A 3 -11.41 5.31 15.82
C GLU A 3 -12.63 6.23 15.61
N ALA A 4 -12.39 7.51 15.32
CA ALA A 4 -13.42 8.49 14.97
C ALA A 4 -14.03 8.22 13.58
N LEU A 5 -13.21 7.73 12.64
CA LEU A 5 -13.61 7.43 11.26
C LEU A 5 -14.02 5.97 11.03
N ARG A 6 -13.91 5.10 12.04
CA ARG A 6 -14.18 3.65 11.98
C ARG A 6 -13.56 2.98 10.74
N LEU A 7 -12.29 3.29 10.47
CA LEU A 7 -11.61 2.80 9.27
C LEU A 7 -11.42 1.27 9.33
N ARG A 8 -11.71 0.60 8.21
CA ARG A 8 -11.54 -0.85 8.09
C ARG A 8 -10.05 -1.19 7.91
N PRO A 9 -9.53 -2.25 8.56
CA PRO A 9 -8.13 -2.66 8.38
C PRO A 9 -7.84 -2.98 6.91
N ARG A 10 -6.71 -2.47 6.41
CA ARG A 10 -6.29 -2.69 5.01
C ARG A 10 -5.43 -3.95 4.89
N PRO A 11 -5.63 -4.77 3.84
CA PRO A 11 -4.96 -6.07 3.69
C PRO A 11 -3.50 -5.98 3.19
N ALA A 12 -2.78 -4.87 3.42
CA ALA A 12 -1.40 -4.74 2.95
C ALA A 12 -0.44 -5.71 3.68
N THR A 13 -0.66 -5.93 4.97
CA THR A 13 0.16 -6.82 5.80
C THR A 13 0.17 -8.28 5.31
N PRO A 14 -0.98 -8.96 5.08
CA PRO A 14 -0.97 -10.34 4.58
C PRO A 14 -0.33 -10.47 3.19
N VAL A 15 -0.46 -9.45 2.32
CA VAL A 15 0.20 -9.44 1.01
C VAL A 15 1.72 -9.37 1.14
N ALA A 16 2.23 -8.55 2.06
CA ALA A 16 3.67 -8.46 2.34
C ALA A 16 4.22 -9.78 2.88
N VAL A 17 3.50 -10.45 3.80
CA VAL A 17 3.89 -11.76 4.35
C VAL A 17 3.92 -12.83 3.24
N ALA A 18 2.91 -12.87 2.38
CA ALA A 18 2.89 -13.79 1.24
C ALA A 18 4.07 -13.54 0.28
N GLY A 19 4.39 -12.27 0.01
CA GLY A 19 5.57 -11.89 -0.78
C GLY A 19 6.88 -12.33 -0.14
N ALA A 20 7.01 -12.19 1.17
CA ALA A 20 8.19 -12.63 1.92
C ALA A 20 8.40 -14.15 1.83
N LEU A 21 7.35 -14.92 2.07
CA LEU A 21 7.39 -16.39 2.03
C LEU A 21 7.73 -16.89 0.62
N PHE A 22 7.08 -16.33 -0.40
CA PHE A 22 7.34 -16.67 -1.79
C PHE A 22 8.77 -16.32 -2.20
N GLY A 23 9.24 -15.09 -1.91
CA GLY A 23 10.59 -14.66 -2.22
C GLY A 23 11.66 -15.49 -1.51
N GLY A 24 11.51 -15.69 -0.20
CA GLY A 24 12.44 -16.50 0.58
C GLY A 24 12.53 -17.94 0.08
N ALA A 25 11.39 -18.59 -0.20
CA ALA A 25 11.35 -19.94 -0.75
C ALA A 25 11.96 -20.00 -2.15
N ALA A 26 11.67 -19.03 -3.02
CA ALA A 26 12.23 -18.96 -4.36
C ALA A 26 13.75 -18.80 -4.35
N MET A 27 14.29 -17.94 -3.48
CA MET A 27 15.73 -17.76 -3.34
C MET A 27 16.41 -18.99 -2.73
N PHE A 28 15.80 -19.62 -1.73
CA PHE A 28 16.33 -20.86 -1.16
C PHE A 28 16.39 -21.97 -2.21
N ALA A 29 15.31 -22.14 -2.98
CA ALA A 29 15.24 -23.09 -4.08
C ALA A 29 16.26 -22.77 -5.17
N PHE A 30 16.46 -21.49 -5.49
CA PHE A 30 17.48 -21.04 -6.43
C PHE A 30 18.90 -21.38 -5.96
N CYS A 31 19.23 -21.12 -4.68
CA CYS A 31 20.53 -21.50 -4.13
C CYS A 31 20.76 -23.01 -4.19
N ALA A 32 19.76 -23.81 -3.81
CA ALA A 32 19.85 -25.26 -3.87
C ALA A 32 20.00 -25.77 -5.32
N TYR A 33 19.23 -25.21 -6.25
CA TYR A 33 19.33 -25.53 -7.68
C TYR A 33 20.72 -25.17 -8.23
N ALA A 34 21.22 -23.98 -7.91
CA ALA A 34 22.53 -23.52 -8.37
C ALA A 34 23.67 -24.42 -7.87
N SER A 35 23.64 -24.78 -6.58
CA SER A 35 24.72 -25.56 -5.96
C SER A 35 24.67 -27.05 -6.26
N MET A 36 23.49 -27.62 -6.49
CA MET A 36 23.34 -29.08 -6.67
C MET A 36 23.22 -29.49 -8.13
N VAL A 37 22.60 -28.67 -8.98
CA VAL A 37 22.19 -29.05 -10.34
C VAL A 37 22.90 -28.22 -11.40
N ALA A 38 22.75 -26.89 -11.34
CA ALA A 38 23.20 -26.02 -12.43
C ALA A 38 24.72 -26.01 -12.59
N TYR A 39 25.44 -25.83 -11.48
CA TYR A 39 26.90 -25.80 -11.50
C TYR A 39 27.49 -26.21 -10.14
N PRO A 40 27.64 -27.52 -9.89
CA PRO A 40 28.15 -28.03 -8.62
C PRO A 40 29.64 -27.72 -8.49
N LEU A 41 29.96 -26.75 -7.63
CA LEU A 41 31.31 -26.35 -7.27
C LEU A 41 31.74 -27.01 -5.96
N ASP A 42 32.96 -27.54 -5.93
CA ASP A 42 33.61 -27.95 -4.68
C ASP A 42 34.35 -26.75 -4.08
N ILE A 43 33.77 -26.19 -3.01
CA ILE A 43 34.32 -25.02 -2.30
C ILE A 43 34.62 -25.43 -0.86
N GLY A 44 35.88 -25.82 -0.63
CA GLY A 44 36.38 -26.19 0.69
C GLY A 44 35.82 -27.52 1.21
N GLY A 45 35.49 -28.47 0.34
CA GLY A 45 35.04 -29.82 0.71
C GLY A 45 33.64 -29.87 1.34
N ARG A 46 32.87 -28.80 1.24
CA ARG A 46 31.53 -28.71 1.83
C ARG A 46 30.49 -29.52 1.05
N PRO A 47 29.45 -30.06 1.71
CA PRO A 47 28.35 -30.72 1.01
C PRO A 47 27.70 -29.79 0.00
N ARG A 48 27.37 -30.32 -1.19
CA ARG A 48 26.70 -29.56 -2.27
C ARG A 48 25.39 -28.92 -1.80
N PHE A 49 24.68 -29.57 -0.89
CA PHE A 49 23.53 -29.01 -0.19
C PHE A 49 23.95 -28.43 1.17
N SER A 50 24.45 -27.20 1.16
CA SER A 50 24.81 -26.46 2.37
C SER A 50 23.66 -25.53 2.78
N TRP A 51 22.59 -26.12 3.29
CA TRP A 51 21.38 -25.38 3.68
C TRP A 51 21.61 -24.18 4.63
N PRO A 52 22.57 -24.20 5.59
CA PRO A 52 22.79 -23.06 6.48
C PRO A 52 23.32 -21.83 5.72
N SER A 53 24.17 -22.02 4.71
CA SER A 53 24.68 -20.92 3.89
C SER A 53 23.62 -20.28 3.00
N PHE A 54 22.49 -20.97 2.75
CA PHE A 54 21.40 -20.43 1.93
C PHE A 54 20.44 -19.55 2.73
N VAL A 55 20.46 -19.61 4.06
CA VAL A 55 19.55 -18.83 4.92
C VAL A 55 19.75 -17.34 4.75
N VAL A 56 20.99 -16.86 4.79
CA VAL A 56 21.32 -15.42 4.67
C VAL A 56 20.82 -14.80 3.36
N PRO A 57 21.12 -15.34 2.17
CA PRO A 57 20.57 -14.80 0.92
C PRO A 57 19.05 -14.94 0.84
N SER A 58 18.49 -16.05 1.33
CA SER A 58 17.03 -16.28 1.30
C SER A 58 16.26 -15.28 2.16
N VAL A 59 16.72 -14.99 3.37
CA VAL A 59 16.10 -13.99 4.25
C VAL A 59 16.24 -12.58 3.67
N SER A 60 17.40 -12.26 3.09
CA SER A 60 17.62 -10.97 2.40
C SER A 60 16.63 -10.77 1.25
N PHE A 61 16.43 -11.80 0.43
CA PHE A 61 15.49 -11.74 -0.69
C PHE A 61 14.03 -11.78 -0.22
N ALA A 62 13.72 -12.49 0.88
CA ALA A 62 12.40 -12.45 1.50
C ALA A 62 12.02 -11.03 1.94
N MET A 63 12.92 -10.32 2.61
CA MET A 63 12.68 -8.93 3.03
C MET A 63 12.47 -8.00 1.83
N LEU A 64 13.27 -8.16 0.76
CA LEU A 64 13.10 -7.40 -0.48
C LEU A 64 11.73 -7.67 -1.13
N ALA A 65 11.36 -8.94 -1.27
CA ALA A 65 10.08 -9.33 -1.85
C ALA A 65 8.88 -8.84 -1.02
N ALA A 66 9.00 -8.86 0.31
CA ALA A 66 8.00 -8.30 1.21
C ALA A 66 7.80 -6.80 1.00
N ALA A 67 8.89 -6.04 0.90
CA ALA A 67 8.86 -4.60 0.68
C ALA A 67 8.22 -4.24 -0.66
N ILE A 68 8.57 -4.95 -1.73
CA ILE A 68 7.97 -4.76 -3.07
C ILE A 68 6.48 -5.10 -3.04
N ALA A 69 6.10 -6.23 -2.44
CA ALA A 69 4.71 -6.64 -2.33
C ALA A 69 3.88 -5.63 -1.51
N ALA A 70 4.43 -5.11 -0.41
CA ALA A 70 3.79 -4.07 0.40
C ALA A 70 3.61 -2.76 -0.40
N LEU A 71 4.63 -2.34 -1.14
CA LEU A 71 4.58 -1.14 -1.98
C LEU A 71 3.51 -1.27 -3.06
N LEU A 72 3.49 -2.40 -3.78
CA LEU A 72 2.49 -2.66 -4.82
C LEU A 72 1.08 -2.73 -4.22
N ALA A 73 0.91 -3.41 -3.07
CA ALA A 73 -0.36 -3.46 -2.37
C ALA A 73 -0.84 -2.05 -1.97
N MET A 74 0.05 -1.22 -1.42
CA MET A 74 -0.27 0.16 -1.05
C MET A 74 -0.73 0.96 -2.28
N LEU A 75 -0.01 0.90 -3.40
CA LEU A 75 -0.35 1.61 -4.62
C LEU A 75 -1.71 1.19 -5.19
N VAL A 76 -1.95 -0.13 -5.26
CA VAL A 76 -3.20 -0.69 -5.83
C VAL A 76 -4.39 -0.44 -4.91
N LEU A 77 -4.26 -0.72 -3.61
CA LEU A 77 -5.34 -0.54 -2.63
C LEU A 77 -5.72 0.94 -2.46
N SER A 78 -4.74 1.84 -2.62
CA SER A 78 -4.97 3.28 -2.55
C SER A 78 -5.40 3.87 -3.91
N ARG A 79 -5.45 3.06 -4.97
CA ARG A 79 -5.74 3.47 -6.36
C ARG A 79 -4.88 4.66 -6.82
N LEU A 80 -3.62 4.69 -6.37
CA LEU A 80 -2.64 5.71 -6.70
C LEU A 80 -2.07 5.65 -8.12
N PRO A 81 -2.10 4.54 -8.90
CA PRO A 81 -1.80 4.59 -10.33
C PRO A 81 -2.96 5.26 -11.09
N ARG A 82 -3.32 6.47 -10.66
CA ARG A 82 -4.34 7.35 -11.18
C ARG A 82 -3.76 8.76 -11.20
N LEU A 83 -3.27 9.15 -12.37
CA LEU A 83 -2.59 10.44 -12.58
C LEU A 83 -3.54 11.64 -12.44
N ASN A 84 -4.84 11.45 -12.69
CA ASN A 84 -5.83 12.53 -12.58
C ASN A 84 -7.02 12.11 -11.68
N HIS A 85 -7.25 12.89 -10.63
CA HIS A 85 -8.43 12.82 -9.77
C HIS A 85 -9.25 14.12 -9.91
N PRO A 86 -10.58 14.09 -10.06
CA PRO A 86 -11.45 15.28 -10.12
C PRO A 86 -11.26 16.24 -8.95
N ALA A 87 -10.83 15.71 -7.80
CA ALA A 87 -10.51 16.53 -6.62
C ALA A 87 -9.36 17.52 -6.86
N PHE A 88 -8.48 17.29 -7.84
CA PHE A 88 -7.43 18.25 -8.21
C PHE A 88 -7.98 19.52 -8.88
N ASN A 89 -9.20 19.49 -9.42
CA ASN A 89 -9.86 20.66 -9.99
C ASN A 89 -10.53 21.54 -8.92
N ILE A 90 -10.45 21.16 -7.64
CA ILE A 90 -10.98 21.98 -6.55
C ILE A 90 -10.04 23.15 -6.34
N GLU A 91 -10.56 24.37 -6.46
CA GLU A 91 -9.78 25.58 -6.20
C GLU A 91 -9.21 25.57 -4.77
N GLY A 92 -7.90 25.75 -4.67
CA GLY A 92 -7.18 25.70 -3.40
C GLY A 92 -6.73 24.30 -2.96
N MET A 93 -6.99 23.23 -3.73
CA MET A 93 -6.57 21.86 -3.38
C MET A 93 -5.06 21.71 -3.19
N THR A 94 -4.24 22.56 -3.83
CA THR A 94 -2.78 22.59 -3.63
C THR A 94 -2.38 22.85 -2.17
N ARG A 95 -3.26 23.50 -1.39
CA ARG A 95 -3.04 23.74 0.05
C ARG A 95 -3.33 22.52 0.93
N ALA A 96 -3.92 21.46 0.36
CA ALA A 96 -4.22 20.22 1.10
C ALA A 96 -2.96 19.54 1.67
N THR A 97 -1.80 19.79 1.06
CA THR A 97 -0.51 19.26 1.51
C THR A 97 0.31 20.28 2.31
N GLN A 98 -0.25 21.46 2.62
CA GLN A 98 0.46 22.56 3.27
C GLN A 98 -0.16 22.91 4.62
N ASP A 99 -1.32 23.59 4.60
CA ASP A 99 -1.91 24.26 5.77
C ASP A 99 -3.41 23.96 5.95
N ARG A 100 -4.05 23.22 5.03
CA ARG A 100 -5.51 23.04 5.03
C ARG A 100 -5.93 21.59 4.97
N PHE A 101 -7.02 21.28 5.69
CA PHE A 101 -7.71 19.99 5.61
C PHE A 101 -8.94 20.11 4.70
N PHE A 102 -9.21 19.06 3.93
CA PHE A 102 -10.36 18.98 3.05
C PHE A 102 -11.18 17.75 3.42
N VAL A 103 -12.49 17.93 3.54
CA VAL A 103 -13.45 16.84 3.69
C VAL A 103 -14.26 16.79 2.41
N ALA A 104 -14.15 15.68 1.68
CA ALA A 104 -14.89 15.46 0.45
C ALA A 104 -15.89 14.32 0.64
N ILE A 105 -17.13 14.55 0.24
CA ILE A 105 -18.17 13.51 0.20
C ILE A 105 -18.44 13.21 -1.26
N GLU A 106 -18.20 11.98 -1.68
CA GLU A 106 -18.48 11.57 -3.06
C GLU A 106 -19.97 11.28 -3.23
N ALA A 107 -20.61 11.96 -4.19
CA ALA A 107 -21.98 11.67 -4.64
C ALA A 107 -22.03 10.37 -5.45
N ARG A 108 -21.71 9.23 -4.82
CA ARG A 108 -21.65 7.90 -5.44
C ARG A 108 -22.63 6.90 -4.80
N ASP A 109 -23.11 7.19 -3.60
CA ASP A 109 -24.07 6.37 -2.86
C ASP A 109 -25.49 6.92 -3.09
N ASP A 110 -26.47 6.03 -3.24
CA ASP A 110 -27.90 6.38 -3.40
C ASP A 110 -28.45 7.09 -2.15
N ARG A 111 -27.75 6.97 -1.01
CA ARG A 111 -28.08 7.68 0.24
C ARG A 111 -27.49 9.08 0.34
N PHE A 112 -26.76 9.54 -0.67
CA PHE A 112 -26.18 10.88 -0.66
C PHE A 112 -27.25 11.95 -0.90
N ASP A 113 -27.56 12.73 0.14
CA ASP A 113 -28.35 13.96 0.02
C ASP A 113 -27.43 15.17 0.18
N ALA A 114 -27.33 15.95 -0.89
CA ALA A 114 -26.47 17.12 -0.95
C ALA A 114 -26.96 18.27 -0.05
N ALA A 115 -28.27 18.42 0.15
CA ALA A 115 -28.83 19.44 1.04
C ALA A 115 -28.54 19.09 2.51
N MET A 116 -28.70 17.81 2.87
CA MET A 116 -28.33 17.31 4.19
C MET A 116 -26.83 17.49 4.45
N ALA A 117 -25.97 17.17 3.49
CA ALA A 117 -24.52 17.34 3.63
C ALA A 117 -24.14 18.80 3.90
N GLU A 118 -24.71 19.75 3.15
CA GLU A 118 -24.49 21.18 3.37
C GLU A 118 -24.98 21.66 4.73
N ALA A 119 -26.16 21.19 5.18
CA ALA A 119 -26.69 21.51 6.49
C ALA A 119 -25.78 21.00 7.63
N VAL A 120 -25.23 19.79 7.48
CA VAL A 120 -24.26 19.23 8.45
C VAL A 120 -22.99 20.09 8.51
N PHE A 121 -22.45 20.50 7.36
CA PHE A 121 -21.26 21.35 7.34
C PHE A 121 -21.51 22.75 7.90
N ALA A 122 -22.71 23.30 7.70
CA ALA A 122 -23.11 24.59 8.28
C ALA A 122 -23.32 24.52 9.81
N GLY A 123 -23.67 23.35 10.34
CA GLY A 123 -23.88 23.12 11.78
C GLY A 123 -22.61 22.77 12.57
N LEU A 124 -21.44 22.72 11.94
CA LEU A 124 -20.18 22.47 12.64
C LEU A 124 -19.79 23.66 13.52
N ALA A 125 -19.32 23.37 14.74
CA ALA A 125 -18.92 24.38 15.72
C ALA A 125 -17.77 25.27 15.22
N ASP A 126 -16.93 24.74 14.32
CA ASP A 126 -15.89 25.49 13.63
C ASP A 126 -16.27 25.54 12.14
N ALA A 127 -16.66 26.73 11.67
CA ALA A 127 -17.27 26.88 10.35
C ALA A 127 -16.23 26.62 9.24
N PRO A 128 -16.58 25.83 8.21
CA PRO A 128 -15.67 25.57 7.10
C PRO A 128 -15.39 26.85 6.30
N LEU A 129 -14.12 27.06 5.94
CA LEU A 129 -13.68 28.19 5.10
C LEU A 129 -14.43 28.29 3.77
N ARG A 130 -14.83 27.15 3.18
CA ARG A 130 -15.60 27.11 1.94
C ARG A 130 -16.32 25.77 1.80
N VAL A 131 -17.58 25.80 1.37
CA VAL A 131 -18.33 24.63 0.90
C VAL A 131 -18.60 24.82 -0.58
N THR A 132 -18.22 23.85 -1.41
CA THR A 132 -18.35 23.95 -2.87
C THR A 132 -18.76 22.61 -3.44
N ARG A 133 -19.76 22.61 -4.32
CA ARG A 133 -20.08 21.43 -5.13
C ARG A 133 -19.17 21.38 -6.33
N VAL A 134 -18.56 20.22 -6.54
CA VAL A 134 -17.61 20.00 -7.63
C VAL A 134 -18.28 19.04 -8.61
N PRO A 135 -18.53 19.45 -9.86
CA PRO A 135 -19.04 18.53 -10.87
C PRO A 135 -18.01 17.42 -11.12
N ARG A 136 -18.50 16.21 -11.38
CA ARG A 136 -17.63 15.05 -11.67
C ARG A 136 -16.98 15.14 -13.04
#